data_AF-A0A1A8J4X7-F1
#
_entry.id   AF-A0A1A8J4X7-F1
#
_cell.length_a   1.000
_cell.length_b   1.000
_cell.length_c   1.000
_cell.angle_alpha   90.00
_cell.angle_beta   90.00
_cell.angle_gamma   90.00
#
_symmetry.space_group_name_H-M   'P 1'
#
loop_
_entity.id
_entity.type
_entity.pdbx_description
1 polymer ?
#
loop_
_entity_poly.entity_id
_entity_poly.type
_entity_poly.pdbx_seq_one_letter_code
_entity_poly.pdbx_strand_id
1 'polypeptide(L)'
;YCAAFCTPDVLRSSYLLTVGENLLRGIDVLWTGPKVVSHTISVQSIEEVSSVLRRAPVIWDNIHANDYDPQRIFLGPYKHRPTDLIPKLRGVLTNPNCEFYSNFVAIHTLATWCKASPKEGPRVVETAGEEETDPCYSPQKALTLALTDWLQEFMSTDQPGGSRRPALLEQESSDEEPMQMDVSESPYCPGPGENPLYTAEPLTLDDLKLLSDLFYLPYEYGGIARSMLEELHWLKIHRQAAAEQTDKTEEWRSKARQFDSRCEDVVQMFNRLSNAPNRSILYDLYNYICDIKSGVGLARAYVKMLGGQGQPSALVMSEDPEPWGFRGGLSGEIQRMLPGHGNRDLFKHPPTTPVYFMRAYCDKDKTQVQKIWEEMLRGGKEQSPLMLQLPLISDCLSSGQISPSPECAFVLEDELGTCGYALALTDAKAVAAGIKVLV
;
A
#
# COMPACT_ATOMS: atom_id res chain seq x y z
N TYR A 1 -10.14 -15.04 26.15
CA TYR A 1 -11.13 -14.16 25.51
C TYR A 1 -11.20 -14.36 23.98
N CYS A 2 -10.39 -15.26 23.42
CA CYS A 2 -10.54 -15.80 22.06
C CYS A 2 -10.17 -17.29 22.06
N ALA A 3 -10.54 -18.04 21.03
CA ALA A 3 -10.28 -19.49 20.98
C ALA A 3 -8.79 -19.82 20.98
N ALA A 4 -7.97 -19.05 20.25
CA ALA A 4 -6.52 -19.25 20.18
C ALA A 4 -5.81 -19.13 21.54
N PHE A 5 -6.42 -18.47 22.52
CA PHE A 5 -5.87 -18.32 23.88
C PHE A 5 -6.39 -19.38 24.84
N CYS A 6 -7.25 -20.28 24.38
CA CYS A 6 -7.76 -21.38 25.19
C CYS A 6 -6.80 -22.56 25.14
N THR A 7 -6.51 -23.13 26.30
CA THR A 7 -5.66 -24.31 26.43
C THR A 7 -6.45 -25.45 27.06
N PRO A 8 -6.50 -26.66 26.47
CA PRO A 8 -5.94 -27.01 25.15
C PRO A 8 -6.78 -26.49 23.96
N ASP A 9 -8.06 -26.23 24.17
CA ASP A 9 -9.03 -25.68 23.22
C ASP A 9 -10.22 -25.08 23.98
N VAL A 10 -11.22 -24.56 23.28
CA VAL A 10 -12.40 -23.92 23.88
C VAL A 10 -13.17 -24.89 24.78
N LEU A 11 -13.52 -26.09 24.29
CA LEU A 11 -14.37 -27.05 24.98
C LEU A 11 -13.73 -27.63 26.25
N ARG A 12 -12.41 -27.80 26.24
CA ARG A 12 -11.65 -28.44 27.34
C ARG A 12 -10.88 -27.45 28.19
N SER A 13 -11.05 -26.14 27.98
CA SER A 13 -10.38 -25.12 28.77
C SER A 13 -10.89 -25.15 30.22
N SER A 14 -10.02 -25.56 31.15
CA SER A 14 -10.33 -25.54 32.59
C SER A 14 -10.68 -24.14 33.07
N TYR A 15 -10.04 -23.11 32.50
CA TYR A 15 -10.34 -21.71 32.75
C TYR A 15 -11.79 -21.36 32.34
N LEU A 16 -12.18 -21.63 31.09
CA LEU A 16 -13.52 -21.30 30.62
C LEU A 16 -14.61 -22.13 31.32
N LEU A 17 -14.35 -23.41 31.60
CA LEU A 17 -15.26 -24.26 32.37
C LEU A 17 -15.51 -23.68 33.76
N THR A 18 -14.46 -23.25 34.45
CA THR A 18 -14.55 -22.62 35.77
C THR A 18 -15.31 -21.29 35.71
N VAL A 19 -15.07 -20.47 34.68
CA VAL A 19 -15.82 -19.22 34.46
C VAL A 19 -17.30 -19.51 34.20
N GLY A 20 -17.61 -20.48 33.34
CA GLY A 20 -18.97 -20.89 33.04
C GLY A 20 -19.74 -21.39 34.26
N GLU A 21 -19.06 -22.12 35.14
CA GLU A 21 -19.63 -22.69 36.38
C GLU A 21 -19.83 -21.65 37.49
N ASN A 22 -18.83 -20.81 37.73
CA ASN A 22 -18.74 -20.04 38.97
C ASN A 22 -19.06 -18.56 38.80
N LEU A 23 -18.96 -18.00 37.60
CA LEU A 23 -19.33 -16.60 37.36
C LEU A 23 -20.85 -16.45 37.51
N LEU A 24 -21.29 -15.45 38.27
CA LEU A 24 -22.70 -15.16 38.48
C LEU A 24 -23.47 -15.04 37.16
N ARG A 25 -24.69 -15.58 37.10
CA ARG A 25 -25.48 -15.66 35.86
C ARG A 25 -25.84 -14.29 35.26
N GLY A 26 -25.91 -13.24 36.08
CA GLY A 26 -26.21 -11.87 35.63
C GLY A 26 -25.03 -11.11 35.02
N ILE A 27 -23.83 -11.71 35.00
CA ILE A 27 -22.62 -11.09 34.43
C ILE A 27 -22.41 -11.62 33.01
N ASP A 28 -22.34 -10.71 32.04
CA ASP A 28 -22.03 -11.02 30.64
C ASP A 28 -20.51 -11.21 30.44
N VAL A 29 -20.13 -12.01 29.43
CA VAL A 29 -18.73 -12.34 29.13
C VAL A 29 -18.35 -11.87 27.74
N LEU A 30 -17.24 -11.13 27.64
CA LEU A 30 -16.69 -10.64 26.38
C LEU A 30 -15.93 -11.73 25.63
N TRP A 31 -16.05 -11.74 24.30
CA TRP A 31 -15.40 -12.70 23.42
C TRP A 31 -15.03 -12.09 22.06
N THR A 32 -13.82 -12.32 21.56
CA THR A 32 -13.37 -11.74 20.28
C THR A 32 -13.46 -12.71 19.10
N GLY A 33 -13.97 -13.92 19.31
CA GLY A 33 -14.05 -14.98 18.31
C GLY A 33 -12.86 -15.94 18.33
N PRO A 34 -12.55 -16.60 17.20
CA PRO A 34 -11.44 -17.55 17.13
C PRO A 34 -10.06 -16.94 17.42
N LYS A 35 -9.86 -15.65 17.12
CA LYS A 35 -8.60 -14.92 17.29
C LYS A 35 -8.86 -13.57 17.98
N VAL A 36 -7.78 -12.87 18.33
CA VAL A 36 -7.87 -11.48 18.82
C VAL A 36 -8.51 -10.60 17.74
N VAL A 37 -7.97 -10.63 16.52
CA VAL A 37 -8.60 -10.09 15.32
C VAL A 37 -9.15 -11.28 14.54
N SER A 38 -10.47 -11.49 14.57
CA SER A 38 -11.07 -12.65 13.91
C SER A 38 -11.41 -12.33 12.46
N HIS A 39 -10.86 -13.09 11.51
CA HIS A 39 -11.23 -12.99 10.08
C HIS A 39 -12.72 -13.29 9.91
N THR A 40 -13.16 -14.43 10.44
CA THR A 40 -14.56 -14.87 10.46
C THR A 40 -14.96 -15.26 11.87
N ILE A 41 -16.20 -14.98 12.25
CA ILE A 41 -16.85 -15.55 13.43
C ILE A 41 -18.04 -16.37 12.92
N SER A 42 -18.00 -17.69 13.11
CA SER A 42 -19.05 -18.59 12.63
C SER A 42 -20.08 -18.87 13.72
N VAL A 43 -21.30 -19.22 13.31
CA VAL A 43 -22.36 -19.68 14.22
C VAL A 43 -21.88 -20.84 15.10
N GLN A 44 -21.22 -21.84 14.50
CA GLN A 44 -20.68 -22.99 15.21
C GLN A 44 -19.67 -22.59 16.29
N SER A 45 -18.77 -21.64 15.99
CA SER A 45 -17.77 -21.19 16.98
C SER A 45 -18.42 -20.48 18.17
N ILE A 46 -19.56 -19.81 17.96
CA ILE A 46 -20.32 -19.16 19.03
C ILE A 46 -21.11 -20.17 19.85
N GLU A 47 -21.69 -21.19 19.23
CA GLU A 47 -22.35 -22.29 19.95
C GLU A 47 -21.37 -23.07 20.83
N GLU A 48 -20.18 -23.35 20.31
CA GLU A 48 -19.10 -24.01 21.03
C GLU A 48 -18.75 -23.23 22.31
N VAL A 49 -18.38 -21.95 22.20
CA VAL A 49 -17.99 -21.15 23.38
C VAL A 49 -19.17 -20.90 24.31
N SER A 50 -20.39 -20.75 23.78
CA SER A 50 -21.61 -20.57 24.59
C SER A 50 -21.90 -21.79 25.46
N SER A 51 -21.60 -23.00 24.96
CA SER A 51 -21.79 -24.25 25.72
C SER A 51 -20.90 -24.31 26.97
N VAL A 52 -19.66 -23.82 26.85
CA VAL A 52 -18.67 -23.83 27.94
C VAL A 52 -18.92 -22.67 28.90
N LEU A 53 -19.17 -21.47 28.36
CA LEU A 53 -19.51 -20.30 29.16
C LEU A 53 -20.89 -20.41 29.81
N ARG A 54 -21.77 -21.30 29.34
CA ARG A 54 -23.16 -21.48 29.79
C ARG A 54 -24.01 -20.20 29.66
N ARG A 55 -23.68 -19.35 28.69
CA ARG A 55 -24.36 -18.08 28.36
C ARG A 55 -23.93 -17.60 26.97
N ALA A 56 -24.78 -16.81 26.31
CA ALA A 56 -24.41 -16.13 25.07
C ALA A 56 -23.35 -15.06 25.35
N PRO A 57 -22.25 -14.99 24.58
CA PRO A 57 -21.22 -13.98 24.79
C PRO A 57 -21.65 -12.60 24.25
N VAL A 58 -21.00 -11.56 24.75
CA VAL A 58 -20.94 -10.24 24.08
C VAL A 58 -19.70 -10.23 23.21
N ILE A 59 -19.84 -9.97 21.92
CA ILE A 59 -18.67 -9.86 21.05
C ILE A 59 -17.94 -8.54 21.36
N TRP A 60 -16.64 -8.64 21.61
CA TRP A 60 -15.70 -7.53 21.48
C TRP A 60 -15.00 -7.71 20.15
N ASP A 61 -15.39 -6.95 19.13
CA ASP A 61 -14.88 -7.16 17.77
C ASP A 61 -13.69 -6.25 17.48
N ASN A 62 -12.56 -6.83 17.08
CA ASN A 62 -11.36 -6.08 16.69
C ASN A 62 -11.17 -6.07 15.16
N ILE A 63 -12.19 -6.38 14.35
CA ILE A 63 -12.09 -6.37 12.88
C ILE A 63 -11.62 -5.02 12.32
N HIS A 64 -11.90 -3.91 13.00
CA HIS A 64 -11.46 -2.57 12.59
C HIS A 64 -10.38 -1.97 13.51
N ALA A 65 -9.85 -2.73 14.47
CA ALA A 65 -8.78 -2.24 15.35
C ALA A 65 -7.47 -2.10 14.58
N ASN A 66 -6.71 -1.01 14.79
CA ASN A 66 -5.39 -0.78 14.18
C ASN A 66 -4.27 -0.45 15.18
N ASP A 67 -4.54 -0.48 16.48
CA ASP A 67 -3.56 -0.23 17.55
C ASP A 67 -2.31 -1.13 17.48
N TYR A 68 -2.43 -2.32 16.90
CA TYR A 68 -1.34 -3.28 16.74
C TYR A 68 -0.42 -3.00 15.54
N ASP A 69 -0.79 -2.11 14.60
CA ASP A 69 0.02 -1.77 13.44
C ASP A 69 -0.24 -0.32 12.98
N PRO A 70 0.65 0.64 13.32
CA PRO A 70 0.46 2.05 13.04
C PRO A 70 0.55 2.40 11.54
N GLN A 71 0.90 1.46 10.66
CA GLN A 71 0.90 1.67 9.21
C GLN A 71 -0.45 1.31 8.57
N ARG A 72 -1.40 0.79 9.36
CA ARG A 72 -2.67 0.27 8.84
C ARG A 72 -3.85 1.07 9.37
N ILE A 73 -4.86 1.19 8.53
CA ILE A 73 -6.17 1.72 8.88
C ILE A 73 -7.24 0.92 8.11
N PHE A 74 -8.43 0.79 8.70
CA PHE A 74 -9.50 -0.06 8.18
C PHE A 74 -10.78 0.74 7.93
N LEU A 75 -11.05 0.98 6.65
CA LEU A 75 -12.14 1.76 6.08
C LEU A 75 -13.12 0.89 5.26
N GLY A 76 -12.96 -0.44 5.31
CA GLY A 76 -13.89 -1.41 4.73
C GLY A 76 -15.11 -1.69 5.62
N PRO A 77 -16.12 -2.41 5.12
CA PRO A 77 -17.37 -2.68 5.84
C PRO A 77 -17.20 -3.77 6.90
N TYR A 78 -18.07 -3.76 7.91
CA TYR A 78 -18.24 -4.88 8.82
C TYR A 78 -18.61 -6.16 8.02
N LYS A 79 -17.81 -7.23 8.14
CA LYS A 79 -17.89 -8.40 7.25
C LYS A 79 -17.54 -9.70 7.98
N HIS A 80 -17.99 -10.84 7.44
CA HIS A 80 -17.69 -12.20 7.92
C HIS A 80 -18.22 -12.52 9.33
N ARG A 81 -19.34 -11.89 9.69
CA ARG A 81 -20.19 -12.26 10.82
C ARG A 81 -21.61 -12.43 10.25
N PRO A 82 -22.10 -13.64 9.98
CA PRO A 82 -23.44 -13.81 9.41
C PRO A 82 -24.50 -13.29 10.39
N THR A 83 -25.60 -12.72 9.89
CA THR A 83 -26.68 -12.15 10.72
C THR A 83 -27.37 -13.21 11.60
N ASP A 84 -27.22 -14.49 11.27
CA ASP A 84 -27.64 -15.63 12.11
C ASP A 84 -26.95 -15.65 13.49
N LEU A 85 -25.87 -14.88 13.67
CA LEU A 85 -25.25 -14.65 14.98
C LEU A 85 -26.06 -13.74 15.90
N ILE A 86 -26.79 -12.77 15.36
CA ILE A 86 -27.53 -11.77 16.15
C ILE A 86 -28.38 -12.41 17.26
N PRO A 87 -29.23 -13.43 16.99
CA PRO A 87 -30.04 -14.06 18.04
C PRO A 87 -29.24 -14.95 19.01
N LYS A 88 -27.98 -15.27 18.71
CA LYS A 88 -27.11 -16.13 19.52
C LYS A 88 -26.14 -15.34 20.40
N LEU A 89 -26.11 -14.02 20.25
CA LEU A 89 -25.23 -13.13 20.97
C LEU A 89 -26.02 -12.28 21.97
N ARG A 90 -25.34 -11.86 23.03
CA ARG A 90 -25.89 -10.89 23.98
C ARG A 90 -25.73 -9.45 23.47
N GLY A 91 -24.73 -9.21 22.63
CA GLY A 91 -24.45 -7.93 22.01
C GLY A 91 -23.15 -7.98 21.22
N VAL A 92 -22.86 -6.88 20.52
CA VAL A 92 -21.60 -6.65 19.81
C VAL A 92 -21.11 -5.26 20.18
N LEU A 93 -19.85 -5.17 20.59
CA LEU A 93 -19.10 -3.95 20.84
C LEU A 93 -17.90 -3.99 19.89
N THR A 94 -17.84 -3.06 18.93
CA THR A 94 -16.67 -2.94 18.07
C THR A 94 -15.61 -2.08 18.73
N ASN A 95 -14.36 -2.51 18.65
CA ASN A 95 -13.16 -1.77 18.99
C ASN A 95 -12.48 -1.36 17.68
N PRO A 96 -12.69 -0.12 17.21
CA PRO A 96 -12.34 0.28 15.85
C PRO A 96 -10.93 0.90 15.80
N ASN A 97 -10.64 1.70 14.76
CA ASN A 97 -9.35 2.35 14.59
C ASN A 97 -9.11 3.36 15.73
N CYS A 98 -7.85 3.67 16.01
CA CYS A 98 -7.44 4.69 16.96
C CYS A 98 -7.92 6.09 16.53
N GLU A 99 -7.85 6.38 15.23
CA GLU A 99 -8.28 7.64 14.62
C GLU A 99 -9.80 7.73 14.63
N PHE A 100 -10.33 8.77 15.29
CA PHE A 100 -11.75 8.90 15.59
C PHE A 100 -12.60 8.99 14.32
N TYR A 101 -12.25 9.87 13.38
CA TYR A 101 -13.04 10.14 12.18
C TYR A 101 -13.00 9.00 11.17
N SER A 102 -11.96 8.17 11.21
CA SER A 102 -11.79 6.99 10.35
C SER A 102 -12.78 5.86 10.67
N ASN A 103 -13.49 5.97 11.80
CA ASN A 103 -14.43 4.94 12.26
C ASN A 103 -15.85 5.08 11.71
N PHE A 104 -16.11 6.06 10.83
CA PHE A 104 -17.43 6.30 10.26
C PHE A 104 -18.01 5.04 9.58
N VAL A 105 -17.25 4.45 8.66
CA VAL A 105 -17.67 3.24 7.93
C VAL A 105 -17.82 2.05 8.87
N ALA A 106 -16.88 1.84 9.78
CA ALA A 106 -16.90 0.73 10.74
C ALA A 106 -18.19 0.72 11.58
N ILE A 107 -18.55 1.88 12.13
CA ILE A 107 -19.74 2.03 12.99
C ILE A 107 -21.02 1.99 12.15
N HIS A 108 -21.06 2.67 11.01
CA HIS A 108 -22.25 2.74 10.14
C HIS A 108 -22.62 1.35 9.59
N THR A 109 -21.63 0.61 9.11
CA THR A 109 -21.84 -0.72 8.54
C THR A 109 -22.18 -1.78 9.61
N LEU A 110 -21.63 -1.66 10.83
CA LEU A 110 -22.06 -2.45 11.99
C LEU A 110 -23.52 -2.15 12.36
N ALA A 111 -23.91 -0.87 12.43
CA ALA A 111 -25.28 -0.48 12.74
C ALA A 111 -26.27 -1.00 11.68
N THR A 112 -25.87 -0.99 10.41
CA THR A 112 -26.63 -1.58 9.31
C THR A 112 -26.78 -3.09 9.49
N TRP A 113 -25.71 -3.79 9.86
CA TRP A 113 -25.74 -5.22 10.18
C TRP A 113 -26.64 -5.54 11.38
N CYS A 114 -26.59 -4.77 12.47
CA CYS A 114 -27.45 -4.97 13.64
C CYS A 114 -28.94 -4.80 13.34
N LYS A 115 -29.29 -3.99 12.34
CA LYS A 115 -30.68 -3.77 11.88
C LYS A 115 -31.15 -4.83 10.89
N ALA A 116 -30.24 -5.66 10.36
CA ALA A 116 -30.58 -6.74 9.45
C ALA A 116 -31.41 -7.80 10.23
N SER A 117 -32.70 -7.87 9.93
CA SER A 117 -33.62 -8.76 10.63
C SER A 117 -33.64 -10.13 9.95
N PRO A 118 -33.38 -11.23 10.67
CA PRO A 118 -33.76 -12.56 10.21
C PRO A 118 -35.28 -12.75 10.40
N LYS A 119 -36.10 -11.99 9.67
CA LYS A 119 -37.56 -12.20 9.65
C LYS A 119 -37.91 -13.19 8.54
N GLU A 120 -38.78 -14.13 8.87
CA GLU A 120 -39.27 -15.24 8.04
C GLU A 120 -39.73 -14.76 6.64
N GLY A 121 -38.89 -14.97 5.64
CA GLY A 121 -39.22 -14.90 4.22
C GLY A 121 -38.62 -16.12 3.51
N PRO A 122 -39.20 -16.60 2.40
CA PRO A 122 -38.70 -17.80 1.74
C PRO A 122 -37.24 -17.62 1.35
N ARG A 123 -36.37 -18.53 1.80
CA ARG A 123 -35.00 -18.63 1.31
C ARG A 123 -35.09 -19.00 -0.18
N VAL A 124 -34.99 -18.01 -1.06
CA VAL A 124 -34.83 -18.27 -2.48
C VAL A 124 -33.42 -18.85 -2.63
N VAL A 125 -33.36 -20.16 -2.76
CA VAL A 125 -32.12 -20.88 -3.08
C VAL A 125 -31.84 -20.63 -4.56
N GLU A 126 -31.13 -19.55 -4.87
CA GLU A 126 -30.50 -19.42 -6.17
C GLU A 126 -29.25 -20.31 -6.18
N THR A 127 -29.20 -21.16 -7.20
CA THR A 127 -28.24 -22.24 -7.38
C THR A 127 -26.81 -21.73 -7.54
N ALA A 128 -25.93 -22.21 -6.64
CA ALA A 128 -24.51 -22.53 -6.82
C ALA A 128 -23.69 -21.66 -7.79
N GLY A 129 -23.18 -20.56 -7.25
CA GLY A 129 -21.94 -19.89 -7.61
C GLY A 129 -21.32 -19.37 -6.32
N GLU A 130 -20.01 -19.55 -6.14
CA GLU A 130 -19.23 -19.37 -4.92
C GLU A 130 -19.52 -18.07 -4.11
N GLU A 131 -19.43 -18.18 -2.77
CA GLU A 131 -19.80 -17.22 -1.70
C GLU A 131 -21.26 -17.30 -1.18
N GLU A 132 -21.45 -17.96 -0.03
CA GLU A 132 -22.66 -17.86 0.80
C GLU A 132 -22.95 -16.38 1.10
N THR A 133 -23.84 -15.78 0.32
CA THR A 133 -24.27 -14.40 0.49
C THR A 133 -25.36 -14.36 1.56
N ASP A 134 -25.06 -13.69 2.67
CA ASP A 134 -26.03 -13.41 3.72
C ASP A 134 -27.23 -12.64 3.12
N PRO A 135 -28.45 -13.22 3.14
CA PRO A 135 -29.59 -12.62 2.46
C PRO A 135 -30.07 -11.32 3.14
N CYS A 136 -29.71 -11.12 4.40
CA CYS A 136 -30.17 -10.00 5.22
C CYS A 136 -29.16 -8.84 5.23
N TYR A 137 -27.89 -9.09 4.91
CA TYR A 137 -26.83 -8.08 4.95
C TYR A 137 -25.82 -8.24 3.80
N SER A 138 -25.67 -7.18 2.99
CA SER A 138 -24.60 -7.10 1.97
C SER A 138 -23.54 -6.08 2.39
N PRO A 139 -22.29 -6.51 2.63
CA PRO A 139 -21.19 -5.61 2.99
C PRO A 139 -20.97 -4.48 1.96
N GLN A 140 -21.08 -4.79 0.67
CA GLN A 140 -20.86 -3.82 -0.41
C GLN A 140 -21.98 -2.76 -0.48
N LYS A 141 -23.23 -3.17 -0.27
CA LYS A 141 -24.37 -2.22 -0.19
C LYS A 141 -24.24 -1.34 1.05
N ALA A 142 -23.90 -1.92 2.20
CA ALA A 142 -23.68 -1.19 3.44
C ALA A 142 -22.50 -0.19 3.31
N LEU A 143 -21.40 -0.62 2.69
CA LEU A 143 -20.25 0.25 2.40
C LEU A 143 -20.64 1.45 1.54
N THR A 144 -21.34 1.20 0.42
CA THR A 144 -21.75 2.26 -0.50
C THR A 144 -22.63 3.30 0.19
N LEU A 145 -23.56 2.86 1.03
CA LEU A 145 -24.39 3.74 1.84
C LEU A 145 -23.54 4.55 2.84
N ALA A 146 -22.65 3.89 3.59
CA ALA A 146 -21.78 4.55 4.55
C ALA A 146 -20.87 5.61 3.91
N LEU A 147 -20.26 5.31 2.75
CA LEU A 147 -19.40 6.26 2.03
C LEU A 147 -20.20 7.44 1.45
N THR A 148 -21.44 7.21 1.03
CA THR A 148 -22.33 8.29 0.55
C THR A 148 -22.64 9.27 1.67
N ASP A 149 -22.95 8.76 2.86
CA ASP A 149 -23.21 9.58 4.05
C ASP A 149 -21.92 10.28 4.52
N TRP A 150 -20.79 9.57 4.54
CA TRP A 150 -19.50 10.13 4.97
C TRP A 150 -19.02 11.27 4.06
N LEU A 151 -19.32 11.20 2.76
CA LEU A 151 -19.01 12.28 1.82
C LEU A 151 -19.62 13.62 2.26
N GLN A 152 -20.83 13.61 2.87
CA GLN A 152 -21.45 14.84 3.37
C GLN A 152 -20.68 15.44 4.54
N GLU A 153 -20.07 14.61 5.39
CA GLU A 153 -19.23 15.07 6.50
C GLU A 153 -17.94 15.73 6.01
N PHE A 154 -17.31 15.19 4.95
CA PHE A 154 -16.14 15.81 4.31
C PHE A 154 -16.44 17.20 3.75
N MET A 155 -17.67 17.42 3.25
CA MET A 155 -18.12 18.69 2.68
C MET A 155 -18.50 19.73 3.75
N SER A 156 -18.66 19.30 5.00
CA SER A 156 -19.01 20.18 6.11
C SER A 156 -17.75 20.82 6.68
N THR A 157 -17.72 22.15 6.81
CA THR A 157 -16.62 22.84 7.51
C THR A 157 -16.64 22.48 8.98
N ASP A 158 -15.47 22.20 9.57
CA ASP A 158 -15.34 22.07 11.02
C ASP A 158 -15.71 23.40 11.69
N GLN A 159 -16.95 23.52 12.16
CA GLN A 159 -17.25 24.51 13.19
C GLN A 159 -16.82 23.91 14.53
N PRO A 160 -15.90 24.55 15.28
CA PRO A 160 -15.62 24.20 16.66
C PRO A 160 -16.85 24.59 17.50
N GLY A 161 -17.85 23.72 17.49
CA GLY A 161 -19.19 24.00 18.01
C GLY A 161 -20.22 23.37 17.10
N GLY A 162 -20.50 22.08 17.32
CA GLY A 162 -21.51 21.34 16.56
C GLY A 162 -22.82 22.12 16.46
N SER A 163 -23.50 21.97 15.32
CA SER A 163 -24.78 22.59 14.95
C SER A 163 -25.69 22.88 16.15
N ARG A 164 -25.53 24.05 16.78
CA ARG A 164 -26.48 24.59 17.75
C ARG A 164 -27.36 25.56 16.99
N ARG A 165 -28.64 25.21 16.87
CA ARG A 165 -29.70 26.18 16.56
C ARG A 165 -29.50 27.42 17.45
N PRO A 166 -29.67 28.65 16.92
CA PRO A 166 -29.32 29.85 17.67
C PRO A 166 -30.29 30.02 18.84
N ALA A 167 -29.82 29.70 20.04
CA ALA A 167 -30.46 30.09 21.29
C ALA A 167 -29.73 31.34 21.79
N LEU A 168 -30.48 32.43 21.84
CA LEU A 168 -30.11 33.71 22.43
C LEU A 168 -29.45 33.53 23.81
N LEU A 169 -28.18 33.89 23.93
CA LEU A 169 -27.55 34.20 25.22
C LEU A 169 -26.70 35.46 25.04
N GLU A 170 -27.00 36.44 25.88
CA GLU A 170 -26.50 37.81 25.88
C GLU A 170 -24.97 37.86 26.06
N GLN A 171 -24.31 38.68 25.24
CA GLN A 171 -22.89 38.99 25.36
C GLN A 171 -22.67 39.95 26.55
N GLU A 172 -21.87 39.53 27.53
CA GLU A 172 -21.19 40.45 28.43
C GLU A 172 -19.97 41.07 27.71
N SER A 173 -19.86 42.39 27.82
CA SER A 173 -18.93 43.26 27.11
C SER A 173 -17.49 43.10 27.58
N SER A 174 -16.58 42.74 26.66
CA SER A 174 -15.14 42.99 26.81
C SER A 174 -14.68 43.95 25.72
N ASP A 175 -14.13 45.09 26.13
CA ASP A 175 -13.52 46.11 25.27
C ASP A 175 -12.19 45.61 24.70
N GLU A 176 -12.22 44.93 23.56
CA GLU A 176 -11.12 44.90 22.61
C GLU A 176 -11.69 45.06 21.20
N GLU A 177 -11.30 46.13 20.50
CA GLU A 177 -11.70 46.40 19.12
C GLU A 177 -11.10 45.33 18.19
N PRO A 178 -11.91 44.47 17.54
CA PRO A 178 -11.40 43.60 16.50
C PRO A 178 -11.06 44.46 15.28
N MET A 179 -9.87 44.25 14.69
CA MET A 179 -9.53 44.82 13.39
C MET A 179 -10.64 44.49 12.39
N GLN A 180 -11.34 45.53 11.97
CA GLN A 180 -12.42 45.48 11.00
C GLN A 180 -11.80 45.18 9.63
N MET A 181 -11.75 43.90 9.25
CA MET A 181 -11.62 43.56 7.83
C MET A 181 -12.99 43.79 7.20
N ASP A 182 -13.07 44.77 6.30
CA ASP A 182 -14.24 45.02 5.46
C ASP A 182 -14.66 43.72 4.76
N VAL A 183 -15.76 43.11 5.22
CA VAL A 183 -16.37 41.91 4.62
C VAL A 183 -17.19 42.32 3.39
N SER A 184 -16.55 43.06 2.48
CA SER A 184 -17.09 43.42 1.18
C SER A 184 -16.11 43.06 0.07
N GLU A 185 -15.52 41.86 0.13
CA GLU A 185 -14.77 41.34 -1.01
C GLU A 185 -15.67 40.44 -1.85
N SER A 186 -16.07 40.97 -3.01
CA SER A 186 -16.42 40.12 -4.14
C SER A 186 -15.29 39.11 -4.37
N PRO A 187 -15.56 37.82 -4.63
CA PRO A 187 -14.52 36.84 -4.90
C PRO A 187 -13.60 37.36 -6.02
N TYR A 188 -12.29 37.40 -5.75
CA TYR A 188 -11.29 37.86 -6.71
C TYR A 188 -11.39 37.04 -7.99
N CYS A 189 -11.56 37.71 -9.14
CA CYS A 189 -11.59 37.06 -10.45
C CYS A 189 -10.32 37.47 -11.22
N PRO A 190 -9.37 36.54 -11.46
CA PRO A 190 -8.12 36.87 -12.13
C PRO A 190 -8.36 37.34 -13.57
N GLY A 191 -7.57 38.31 -14.03
CA GLY A 191 -7.67 38.87 -15.38
C GLY A 191 -7.13 37.93 -16.48
N PRO A 192 -7.34 38.25 -17.78
CA PRO A 192 -6.95 37.42 -18.93
C PRO A 192 -5.44 37.15 -19.13
N GLY A 193 -4.58 37.60 -18.22
CA GLY A 193 -3.13 37.39 -18.22
C GLY A 193 -2.55 37.04 -16.85
N GLU A 194 -3.40 36.80 -15.86
CA GLU A 194 -3.00 36.37 -14.51
C GLU A 194 -3.12 34.85 -14.39
N ASN A 195 -2.34 34.27 -13.47
CA ASN A 195 -2.50 32.86 -13.15
C ASN A 195 -3.92 32.61 -12.62
N PRO A 196 -4.60 31.55 -13.08
CA PRO A 196 -5.93 31.22 -12.57
C PRO A 196 -5.85 30.95 -11.07
N LEU A 197 -6.88 31.35 -10.33
CA LEU A 197 -7.00 30.97 -8.93
C LEU A 197 -7.03 29.44 -8.84
N TYR A 198 -6.29 28.90 -7.87
CA TYR A 198 -6.36 27.48 -7.60
C TYR A 198 -7.74 27.16 -7.02
N THR A 199 -8.58 26.52 -7.82
CA THR A 199 -9.83 25.90 -7.37
C THR A 199 -9.59 24.40 -7.27
N ALA A 200 -9.52 23.88 -6.05
CA ALA A 200 -9.44 22.44 -5.84
C ALA A 200 -10.71 21.77 -6.41
N GLU A 201 -10.51 20.67 -7.13
CA GLU A 201 -11.64 19.83 -7.55
C GLU A 201 -12.34 19.25 -6.31
N PRO A 202 -13.68 19.15 -6.32
CA PRO A 202 -14.42 18.61 -5.19
C PRO A 202 -14.17 17.12 -5.02
N LEU A 203 -14.08 16.67 -3.78
CA LEU A 203 -14.02 15.25 -3.43
C LEU A 203 -15.31 14.54 -3.89
N THR A 204 -15.16 13.36 -4.48
CA THR A 204 -16.27 12.56 -5.04
C THR A 204 -16.52 11.27 -4.25
N LEU A 205 -17.66 10.63 -4.49
CA LEU A 205 -17.95 9.31 -3.91
C LEU A 205 -16.96 8.24 -4.40
N ASP A 206 -16.51 8.33 -5.65
CA ASP A 206 -15.57 7.35 -6.21
C ASP A 206 -14.17 7.49 -5.58
N ASP A 207 -13.77 8.72 -5.20
CA ASP A 207 -12.57 8.95 -4.40
C ASP A 207 -12.66 8.22 -3.04
N LEU A 208 -13.82 8.27 -2.36
CA LEU A 208 -14.03 7.57 -1.10
C LEU A 208 -14.13 6.04 -1.24
N LYS A 209 -14.69 5.55 -2.36
CA LYS A 209 -14.65 4.12 -2.69
C LYS A 209 -13.22 3.64 -2.90
N LEU A 210 -12.42 4.41 -3.64
CA LEU A 210 -11.01 4.10 -3.86
C LEU A 210 -10.24 4.12 -2.52
N LEU A 211 -10.47 5.12 -1.67
CA LEU A 211 -9.86 5.19 -0.34
C LEU A 211 -10.19 3.95 0.51
N SER A 212 -11.47 3.56 0.56
CA SER A 212 -11.90 2.35 1.26
C SER A 212 -11.29 1.07 0.68
N ASP A 213 -11.14 0.99 -0.63
CA ASP A 213 -10.56 -0.16 -1.32
C ASP A 213 -9.06 -0.33 -1.02
N LEU A 214 -8.32 0.78 -0.97
CA LEU A 214 -6.90 0.82 -0.59
C LEU A 214 -6.68 0.44 0.89
N PHE A 215 -7.59 0.85 1.78
CA PHE A 215 -7.52 0.64 3.22
C PHE A 215 -8.67 -0.24 3.72
N TYR A 216 -8.80 -1.44 3.17
CA TYR A 216 -10.04 -2.23 3.30
C TYR A 216 -10.21 -2.95 4.65
N LEU A 217 -9.68 -4.17 4.80
CA LEU A 217 -9.87 -5.00 6.01
C LEU A 217 -8.57 -5.70 6.43
N PRO A 218 -8.45 -6.21 7.67
CA PRO A 218 -7.22 -6.80 8.18
C PRO A 218 -6.67 -7.99 7.40
N TYR A 219 -7.53 -8.71 6.71
CA TYR A 219 -7.20 -9.95 6.01
C TYR A 219 -7.44 -9.87 4.50
N GLU A 220 -7.95 -8.74 4.01
CA GLU A 220 -8.41 -8.60 2.63
C GLU A 220 -8.10 -7.19 2.12
N TYR A 221 -7.50 -7.13 0.94
CA TYR A 221 -7.46 -5.92 0.14
C TYR A 221 -8.80 -5.71 -0.58
N GLY A 222 -9.11 -4.45 -0.89
CA GLY A 222 -10.16 -4.14 -1.84
C GLY A 222 -9.81 -4.64 -3.25
N GLY A 223 -10.80 -4.64 -4.13
CA GLY A 223 -10.66 -5.19 -5.48
C GLY A 223 -9.69 -4.39 -6.35
N ILE A 224 -9.72 -3.05 -6.24
CA ILE A 224 -8.81 -2.16 -6.98
C ILE A 224 -7.37 -2.33 -6.47
N ALA A 225 -7.17 -2.30 -5.15
CA ALA A 225 -5.87 -2.48 -4.51
C ALA A 225 -5.25 -3.84 -4.88
N ARG A 226 -6.04 -4.92 -4.86
CA ARG A 226 -5.60 -6.24 -5.33
C ARG A 226 -5.19 -6.21 -6.81
N SER A 227 -6.03 -5.64 -7.68
CA SER A 227 -5.73 -5.51 -9.12
C SER A 227 -4.44 -4.73 -9.37
N MET A 228 -4.22 -3.62 -8.66
CA MET A 228 -3.00 -2.82 -8.78
C MET A 228 -1.76 -3.62 -8.39
N LEU A 229 -1.83 -4.40 -7.31
CA LEU A 229 -0.73 -5.26 -6.87
C LEU A 229 -0.46 -6.38 -7.88
N GLU A 230 -1.50 -7.04 -8.39
CA GLU A 230 -1.41 -8.07 -9.44
C GLU A 230 -0.83 -7.55 -10.75
N GLU A 231 -1.28 -6.38 -11.20
CA GLU A 231 -0.77 -5.71 -12.38
C GLU A 231 0.70 -5.33 -12.22
N LEU A 232 1.08 -4.71 -11.10
CA LEU A 232 2.47 -4.35 -10.82
C LEU A 232 3.38 -5.59 -10.80
N HIS A 233 2.93 -6.67 -10.16
CA HIS A 233 3.67 -7.92 -10.10
C HIS A 233 3.84 -8.53 -11.50
N TRP A 234 2.77 -8.57 -12.29
CA TRP A 234 2.80 -9.07 -13.65
C TRP A 234 3.76 -8.26 -14.54
N LEU A 235 3.69 -6.92 -14.45
CA LEU A 235 4.57 -6.01 -15.20
C LEU A 235 6.04 -6.22 -14.84
N LYS A 236 6.34 -6.44 -13.56
CA LYS A 236 7.68 -6.75 -13.05
C LYS A 236 8.22 -8.08 -13.61
N ILE A 237 7.40 -9.14 -13.61
CA ILE A 237 7.80 -10.46 -14.14
C ILE A 237 8.07 -10.38 -15.64
N HIS A 238 7.21 -9.69 -16.38
CA HIS A 238 7.27 -9.63 -17.85
C HIS A 238 8.09 -8.45 -18.38
N ARG A 239 9.03 -7.91 -17.58
CA ARG A 239 9.85 -6.74 -17.95
C ARG A 239 10.60 -6.88 -19.28
N GLN A 240 10.99 -8.09 -19.67
CA GLN A 240 11.70 -8.34 -20.93
C GLN A 240 10.82 -8.02 -22.15
N ALA A 241 9.51 -8.26 -22.06
CA ALA A 241 8.55 -7.97 -23.12
C ALA A 241 8.45 -6.47 -23.42
N ALA A 242 8.84 -5.60 -22.49
CA ALA A 242 8.86 -4.16 -22.67
C ALA A 242 9.92 -3.70 -23.69
N ALA A 243 11.01 -4.46 -23.87
CA ALA A 243 12.12 -4.13 -24.76
C ALA A 243 12.01 -4.81 -26.15
N GLU A 244 11.18 -5.84 -26.27
CA GLU A 244 10.93 -6.53 -27.55
C GLU A 244 9.99 -5.70 -28.45
N GLN A 245 9.89 -6.03 -29.73
CA GLN A 245 8.98 -5.38 -30.68
C GLN A 245 8.00 -6.43 -31.23
N THR A 246 7.28 -7.07 -30.30
CA THR A 246 6.37 -8.20 -30.57
C THR A 246 4.96 -7.90 -30.05
N ASP A 247 3.97 -8.75 -30.33
CA ASP A 247 2.61 -8.62 -29.76
C ASP A 247 2.61 -8.59 -28.23
N LYS A 248 3.58 -9.26 -27.58
CA LYS A 248 3.78 -9.25 -26.13
C LYS A 248 4.14 -7.87 -25.59
N THR A 249 4.77 -7.04 -26.42
CA THR A 249 5.12 -5.65 -26.07
C THR A 249 3.88 -4.78 -25.98
N GLU A 250 2.91 -4.96 -26.87
CA GLU A 250 1.66 -4.18 -26.83
C GLU A 250 0.80 -4.58 -25.63
N GLU A 251 0.73 -5.88 -25.28
CA GLU A 251 0.06 -6.33 -24.06
C GLU A 251 0.71 -5.68 -22.82
N TRP A 252 2.04 -5.71 -22.73
CA TRP A 252 2.76 -5.10 -21.62
C TRP A 252 2.50 -3.59 -21.53
N ARG A 253 2.57 -2.87 -22.66
CA ARG A 253 2.29 -1.43 -22.73
C ARG A 253 0.84 -1.09 -22.37
N SER A 254 -0.11 -1.93 -22.77
CA SER A 254 -1.52 -1.79 -22.41
C SER A 254 -1.71 -1.88 -20.89
N LYS A 255 -1.18 -2.93 -20.26
CA LYS A 255 -1.21 -3.10 -18.79
C LYS A 255 -0.45 -1.99 -18.06
N ALA A 256 0.67 -1.52 -18.59
CA ALA A 256 1.42 -0.40 -18.01
C ALA A 256 0.62 0.91 -18.05
N ARG A 257 -0.12 1.18 -19.14
CA ARG A 257 -1.03 2.34 -19.22
C ARG A 257 -2.19 2.23 -18.24
N GLN A 258 -2.77 1.03 -18.10
CA GLN A 258 -3.83 0.78 -17.11
C GLN A 258 -3.33 1.04 -15.69
N PHE A 259 -2.15 0.50 -15.33
CA PHE A 259 -1.52 0.73 -14.03
C PHE A 259 -1.19 2.21 -13.79
N ASP A 260 -0.69 2.93 -14.82
CA ASP A 260 -0.42 4.37 -14.75
C ASP A 260 -1.70 5.17 -14.44
N SER A 261 -2.80 4.84 -15.11
CA SER A 261 -4.12 5.44 -14.86
C SER A 261 -4.58 5.19 -13.42
N ARG A 262 -4.42 3.96 -12.90
CA ARG A 262 -4.77 3.66 -11.50
C ARG A 262 -3.93 4.46 -10.50
N CYS A 263 -2.64 4.63 -10.78
CA CYS A 263 -1.77 5.47 -9.94
C CYS A 263 -2.21 6.94 -9.99
N GLU A 264 -2.64 7.43 -11.14
CA GLU A 264 -3.18 8.79 -11.30
C GLU A 264 -4.48 8.97 -10.49
N ASP A 265 -5.39 8.00 -10.51
CA ASP A 265 -6.62 8.01 -9.71
C ASP A 265 -6.31 8.20 -8.21
N VAL A 266 -5.29 7.51 -7.68
CA VAL A 266 -4.86 7.65 -6.27
C VAL A 266 -4.28 9.04 -5.99
N VAL A 267 -3.52 9.61 -6.92
CA VAL A 267 -2.94 10.96 -6.76
C VAL A 267 -4.05 12.02 -6.80
N GLN A 268 -5.04 11.88 -7.69
CA GLN A 268 -6.20 12.76 -7.76
C GLN A 268 -7.04 12.67 -6.49
N MET A 269 -7.34 11.46 -6.02
CA MET A 269 -8.02 11.21 -4.74
C MET A 269 -7.30 11.91 -3.58
N PHE A 270 -5.97 11.78 -3.48
CA PHE A 270 -5.18 12.48 -2.48
C PHE A 270 -5.33 14.01 -2.56
N ASN A 271 -5.23 14.59 -3.77
CA ASN A 271 -5.31 16.04 -3.95
C ASN A 271 -6.69 16.56 -3.54
N ARG A 272 -7.77 15.86 -3.89
CA ARG A 272 -9.14 16.24 -3.50
C ARG A 272 -9.39 16.07 -2.01
N LEU A 273 -8.93 14.97 -1.39
CA LEU A 273 -9.00 14.76 0.06
C LEU A 273 -8.23 15.86 0.82
N SER A 274 -7.03 16.21 0.35
CA SER A 274 -6.18 17.22 0.99
C SER A 274 -6.80 18.63 1.00
N ASN A 275 -7.73 18.89 0.08
CA ASN A 275 -8.46 20.13 -0.04
C ASN A 275 -9.90 20.04 0.51
N ALA A 276 -10.29 18.92 1.13
CA ALA A 276 -11.63 18.79 1.70
C ALA A 276 -11.87 19.85 2.80
N PRO A 277 -13.08 20.43 2.88
CA PRO A 277 -13.45 21.42 3.90
C PRO A 277 -13.26 20.93 5.34
N ASN A 278 -13.60 19.67 5.62
CA ASN A 278 -13.42 19.10 6.95
C ASN A 278 -11.94 18.74 7.20
N ARG A 279 -11.27 19.53 8.06
CA ARG A 279 -9.85 19.37 8.35
C ARG A 279 -9.59 18.27 9.38
N SER A 280 -10.51 18.05 10.30
CA SER A 280 -10.39 17.04 11.35
C SER A 280 -10.39 15.64 10.77
N ILE A 281 -11.29 15.34 9.82
CA ILE A 281 -11.27 14.07 9.10
C ILE A 281 -9.97 13.91 8.31
N LEU A 282 -9.51 14.97 7.64
CA LEU A 282 -8.26 14.92 6.89
C LEU A 282 -7.06 14.61 7.79
N TYR A 283 -6.93 15.27 8.95
CA TYR A 283 -5.75 15.11 9.81
C TYR A 283 -5.65 13.70 10.40
N ASP A 284 -6.77 13.05 10.69
CA ASP A 284 -6.81 11.63 11.07
C ASP A 284 -6.31 10.71 9.93
N LEU A 285 -6.57 11.07 8.67
CA LEU A 285 -6.20 10.26 7.51
C LEU A 285 -4.83 10.61 6.91
N TYR A 286 -4.27 11.78 7.23
CA TYR A 286 -3.23 12.43 6.44
C TYR A 286 -1.97 11.56 6.26
N ASN A 287 -1.50 10.94 7.33
CA ASN A 287 -0.31 10.09 7.30
C ASN A 287 -0.49 8.89 6.36
N TYR A 288 -1.65 8.24 6.42
CA TYR A 288 -1.98 7.07 5.60
C TYR A 288 -2.09 7.45 4.12
N ILE A 289 -2.81 8.53 3.79
CA ILE A 289 -3.00 8.95 2.40
C ILE A 289 -1.71 9.49 1.76
N CYS A 290 -0.83 10.14 2.55
CA CYS A 290 0.49 10.56 2.09
C CYS A 290 1.38 9.35 1.79
N ASP A 291 1.35 8.33 2.65
CA ASP A 291 2.16 7.14 2.51
C ASP A 291 1.76 6.34 1.26
N ILE A 292 0.46 6.11 1.04
CA ILE A 292 -0.01 5.38 -0.16
C ILE A 292 0.24 6.17 -1.44
N LYS A 293 0.00 7.50 -1.46
CA LYS A 293 0.32 8.37 -2.61
C LYS A 293 1.80 8.22 -3.00
N SER A 294 2.67 8.31 -2.01
CA SER A 294 4.10 8.21 -2.23
C SER A 294 4.48 6.79 -2.72
N GLY A 295 3.84 5.74 -2.19
CA GLY A 295 4.07 4.36 -2.58
C GLY A 295 3.67 4.08 -4.03
N VAL A 296 2.48 4.53 -4.44
CA VAL A 296 2.04 4.41 -5.85
C VAL A 296 2.89 5.29 -6.78
N GLY A 297 3.37 6.44 -6.32
CA GLY A 297 4.28 7.29 -7.07
C GLY A 297 5.61 6.58 -7.40
N LEU A 298 6.20 5.90 -6.41
CA LEU A 298 7.40 5.08 -6.60
C LEU A 298 7.12 3.91 -7.56
N ALA A 299 6.02 3.19 -7.36
CA ALA A 299 5.65 2.06 -8.22
C ALA A 299 5.42 2.50 -9.68
N ARG A 300 4.75 3.64 -9.88
CA ARG A 300 4.52 4.27 -11.19
C ARG A 300 5.83 4.61 -11.88
N ALA A 301 6.76 5.26 -11.18
CA ALA A 301 8.08 5.60 -11.71
C ALA A 301 8.87 4.34 -12.10
N TYR A 302 8.83 3.31 -11.26
CA TYR A 302 9.47 2.02 -11.54
C TYR A 302 8.91 1.35 -12.80
N VAL A 303 7.58 1.31 -12.98
CA VAL A 303 6.96 0.75 -14.20
C VAL A 303 7.34 1.54 -15.45
N LYS A 304 7.36 2.89 -15.38
CA LYS A 304 7.81 3.72 -16.52
C LYS A 304 9.25 3.39 -16.92
N MET A 305 10.15 3.22 -15.95
CA MET A 305 11.53 2.80 -16.16
C MET A 305 11.61 1.44 -16.86
N LEU A 306 10.82 0.44 -16.42
CA LEU A 306 10.78 -0.87 -17.10
C LEU A 306 10.34 -0.75 -18.56
N GLY A 307 9.45 0.20 -18.87
CA GLY A 307 8.97 0.48 -20.23
C GLY A 307 9.91 1.30 -21.11
N GLY A 308 11.11 1.66 -20.61
CA GLY A 308 12.05 2.54 -21.30
C GLY A 308 11.61 4.01 -21.36
N GLN A 309 10.56 4.39 -20.61
CA GLN A 309 10.12 5.78 -20.47
C GLN A 309 10.68 6.36 -19.17
N GLY A 310 11.59 7.32 -19.32
CA GLY A 310 12.42 7.82 -18.23
C GLY A 310 13.81 7.22 -18.35
N GLN A 311 14.84 8.07 -18.19
CA GLN A 311 16.18 7.56 -17.98
C GLN A 311 16.08 6.52 -16.85
N PRO A 312 16.70 5.33 -16.97
CA PRO A 312 17.06 4.63 -15.77
C PRO A 312 17.84 5.68 -15.01
N SER A 313 17.29 6.15 -13.91
CA SER A 313 18.18 6.59 -12.88
C SER A 313 18.95 5.30 -12.58
N ALA A 314 20.10 5.14 -13.23
CA ALA A 314 21.29 5.06 -12.44
C ALA A 314 21.19 6.25 -11.48
N LEU A 315 20.38 6.10 -10.43
CA LEU A 315 20.82 6.39 -9.10
C LEU A 315 22.03 5.47 -9.04
N VAL A 316 23.15 5.98 -9.59
CA VAL A 316 24.45 5.86 -8.95
C VAL A 316 24.08 5.86 -7.51
N MET A 317 24.26 4.73 -6.82
CA MET A 317 23.96 4.63 -5.40
C MET A 317 24.58 5.88 -4.80
N SER A 318 23.74 6.87 -4.52
CA SER A 318 24.24 8.14 -4.06
C SER A 318 24.81 7.77 -2.72
N GLU A 319 26.06 8.12 -2.45
CA GLU A 319 26.59 7.95 -1.10
C GLU A 319 25.74 8.73 -0.09
N ASP A 320 24.92 9.68 -0.57
CA ASP A 320 23.93 10.46 0.17
C ASP A 320 22.53 10.41 -0.50
N PRO A 321 21.72 9.36 -0.24
CA PRO A 321 20.37 9.25 -0.76
C PRO A 321 19.35 9.97 0.14
N GLU A 322 18.33 10.57 -0.47
CA GLU A 322 17.29 11.29 0.28
C GLU A 322 16.52 10.35 1.25
N PRO A 323 16.32 10.73 2.53
CA PRO A 323 15.79 9.82 3.55
C PRO A 323 14.41 9.25 3.25
N TRP A 324 13.54 9.98 2.54
CA TRP A 324 12.20 9.50 2.17
C TRP A 324 12.21 8.37 1.13
N GLY A 325 13.36 8.08 0.51
CA GLY A 325 13.55 6.91 -0.34
C GLY A 325 13.52 5.59 0.43
N PHE A 326 13.73 5.62 1.76
CA PHE A 326 13.74 4.44 2.62
C PHE A 326 12.54 4.46 3.57
N ARG A 327 11.72 3.42 3.53
CA ARG A 327 10.53 3.31 4.38
C ARG A 327 10.76 2.47 5.63
N GLY A 328 10.05 2.85 6.70
CA GLY A 328 9.92 2.08 7.93
C GLY A 328 10.99 2.32 9.01
N GLY A 329 12.02 3.13 8.73
CA GLY A 329 13.11 3.38 9.68
C GLY A 329 13.74 2.09 10.23
N LEU A 330 14.22 2.13 11.48
CA LEU A 330 14.81 0.95 12.15
C LEU A 330 13.83 -0.24 12.20
N SER A 331 12.54 0.02 12.42
CA SER A 331 11.51 -1.03 12.44
C SER A 331 11.47 -1.75 11.08
N GLY A 332 11.42 -1.00 9.98
CA GLY A 332 11.42 -1.52 8.62
C GLY A 332 12.71 -2.28 8.26
N GLU A 333 13.86 -1.86 8.78
CA GLU A 333 15.13 -2.58 8.63
C GLU A 333 15.10 -3.94 9.33
N ILE A 334 14.73 -3.97 10.60
CA ILE A 334 14.62 -5.22 11.39
C ILE A 334 13.61 -6.15 10.71
N GLN A 335 12.47 -5.61 10.33
CA GLN A 335 11.41 -6.31 9.63
C GLN A 335 11.90 -7.01 8.35
N ARG A 336 12.70 -6.33 7.52
CA ARG A 336 13.31 -6.92 6.31
C ARG A 336 14.29 -8.07 6.61
N MET A 337 14.84 -8.15 7.82
CA MET A 337 15.74 -9.23 8.25
C MET A 337 15.00 -10.44 8.84
N LEU A 338 13.74 -10.29 9.25
CA LEU A 338 12.99 -11.36 9.92
C LEU A 338 12.43 -12.39 8.92
N PRO A 339 12.55 -13.70 9.23
CA PRO A 339 11.89 -14.75 8.44
C PRO A 339 10.38 -14.55 8.42
N GLY A 340 9.80 -14.51 7.22
CA GLY A 340 8.34 -14.43 7.06
C GLY A 340 7.76 -13.02 7.18
N HIS A 341 8.58 -11.97 7.18
CA HIS A 341 8.05 -10.67 6.76
C HIS A 341 7.46 -10.80 5.34
N GLY A 342 6.25 -10.27 5.15
CA GLY A 342 5.48 -10.45 3.92
C GLY A 342 4.93 -11.87 3.69
N ASN A 343 4.90 -12.77 4.68
CA ASN A 343 4.41 -14.16 4.48
C ASN A 343 2.95 -14.27 4.02
N ARG A 344 2.17 -13.18 4.16
CA ARG A 344 0.78 -13.05 3.71
C ARG A 344 0.61 -11.99 2.61
N ASP A 345 1.70 -11.43 2.10
CA ASP A 345 1.64 -10.55 0.95
C ASP A 345 1.22 -11.37 -0.26
N LEU A 346 0.48 -10.74 -1.17
CA LEU A 346 -0.02 -11.38 -2.40
C LEU A 346 1.13 -11.99 -3.22
N PHE A 347 2.35 -11.44 -3.10
CA PHE A 347 3.51 -11.87 -3.86
C PHE A 347 4.68 -12.15 -2.96
N LYS A 348 5.13 -13.41 -2.99
CA LYS A 348 6.36 -13.85 -2.35
C LYS A 348 7.47 -13.82 -3.37
N HIS A 349 8.28 -12.78 -3.33
CA HIS A 349 9.62 -12.88 -3.89
C HIS A 349 10.58 -12.84 -2.70
N PRO A 350 11.31 -13.93 -2.39
CA PRO A 350 12.55 -13.71 -1.67
C PRO A 350 13.35 -12.68 -2.46
N PRO A 351 14.17 -11.83 -1.83
CA PRO A 351 15.25 -11.20 -2.56
C PRO A 351 16.09 -12.36 -3.13
N THR A 352 15.82 -12.77 -4.36
CA THR A 352 16.72 -13.62 -5.12
C THR A 352 17.95 -12.75 -5.25
N THR A 353 18.96 -13.05 -4.45
CA THR A 353 20.30 -12.56 -4.73
C THR A 353 20.71 -13.39 -5.95
N PRO A 354 20.72 -12.83 -7.18
CA PRO A 354 21.28 -13.56 -8.30
C PRO A 354 22.66 -14.06 -7.88
N VAL A 355 22.84 -15.38 -7.92
CA VAL A 355 24.12 -16.00 -7.57
C VAL A 355 25.00 -15.82 -8.79
N TYR A 356 25.92 -14.88 -8.71
CA TYR A 356 26.89 -14.66 -9.76
C TYR A 356 28.12 -15.54 -9.54
N PHE A 357 28.59 -16.17 -10.61
CA PHE A 357 29.84 -16.92 -10.61
C PHE A 357 30.95 -16.01 -11.13
N MET A 358 31.97 -15.78 -10.30
CA MET A 358 33.17 -15.07 -10.73
C MET A 358 34.23 -16.07 -11.13
N ARG A 359 34.73 -15.96 -12.36
CA ARG A 359 35.83 -16.80 -12.86
C ARG A 359 36.89 -15.98 -13.57
N ALA A 360 38.07 -16.56 -13.74
CA ALA A 360 39.15 -15.93 -14.49
C ALA A 360 38.72 -15.68 -15.95
N TYR A 361 39.13 -14.53 -16.47
CA TYR A 361 38.97 -14.15 -17.88
C TYR A 361 39.82 -15.05 -18.78
N CYS A 362 39.27 -15.42 -19.94
CA CYS A 362 39.99 -16.11 -21.00
C CYS A 362 39.72 -15.46 -22.36
N ASP A 363 40.51 -15.81 -23.37
CA ASP A 363 40.42 -15.17 -24.71
C ASP A 363 39.05 -15.35 -25.39
N LYS A 364 38.26 -16.35 -25.01
CA LYS A 364 36.90 -16.57 -25.51
C LYS A 364 35.91 -15.51 -25.02
N ASP A 365 36.22 -14.85 -23.90
CA ASP A 365 35.36 -13.85 -23.28
C ASP A 365 35.50 -12.48 -23.94
N LYS A 366 36.56 -12.26 -24.72
CA LYS A 366 36.88 -11.00 -25.39
C LYS A 366 35.69 -10.39 -26.11
N THR A 367 34.98 -11.19 -26.91
CA THR A 367 33.83 -10.74 -27.69
C THR A 367 32.64 -10.34 -26.80
N GLN A 368 32.42 -11.05 -25.69
CA GLN A 368 31.35 -10.73 -24.75
C GLN A 368 31.69 -9.47 -23.94
N VAL A 369 32.93 -9.33 -23.48
CA VAL A 369 33.42 -8.12 -22.80
C VAL A 369 33.32 -6.90 -23.70
N GLN A 370 33.74 -7.01 -24.97
CA GLN A 370 33.58 -5.94 -25.96
C GLN A 370 32.11 -5.56 -26.16
N LYS A 371 31.21 -6.56 -26.26
CA LYS A 371 29.78 -6.32 -26.38
C LYS A 371 29.21 -5.56 -25.18
N ILE A 372 29.54 -6.00 -23.95
CA ILE A 372 29.12 -5.34 -22.70
C ILE A 372 29.65 -3.91 -22.66
N TRP A 373 30.92 -3.70 -23.03
CA TRP A 373 31.55 -2.38 -23.10
C TRP A 373 30.85 -1.44 -24.10
N GLU A 374 30.56 -1.92 -25.31
CA GLU A 374 29.84 -1.12 -26.31
C GLU A 374 28.40 -0.79 -25.88
N GLU A 375 27.73 -1.70 -25.19
CA GLU A 375 26.39 -1.46 -24.62
C GLU A 375 26.46 -0.39 -23.50
N MET A 376 27.45 -0.46 -22.62
CA MET A 376 27.71 0.57 -21.59
C MET A 376 27.99 1.95 -22.22
N LEU A 377 28.79 2.01 -23.29
CA LEU A 377 29.07 3.24 -24.03
C LEU A 377 27.84 3.81 -24.75
N ARG A 378 26.98 2.94 -25.31
CA ARG A 378 25.71 3.36 -25.94
C ARG A 378 24.74 3.93 -24.90
N GLY A 379 24.76 3.42 -23.67
CA GLY A 379 23.94 3.91 -22.56
C GLY A 379 24.36 5.27 -21.98
N GLY A 380 25.62 5.71 -22.20
CA GLY A 380 26.20 6.90 -21.57
C GLY A 380 26.28 8.17 -22.43
N LYS A 381 25.78 8.18 -23.67
CA LYS A 381 25.86 9.36 -24.54
C LYS A 381 24.72 10.35 -24.29
N GLU A 382 24.90 11.22 -23.30
CA GLU A 382 24.43 12.60 -23.44
C GLU A 382 25.31 13.30 -24.49
N GLN A 383 24.68 14.08 -25.37
CA GLN A 383 25.34 14.81 -26.45
C GLN A 383 26.27 15.90 -25.87
N SER A 384 27.50 15.53 -25.56
CA SER A 384 28.61 16.49 -25.45
C SER A 384 29.44 16.42 -26.73
N PRO A 385 29.80 17.56 -27.36
CA PRO A 385 30.55 17.55 -28.60
C PRO A 385 31.92 16.92 -28.40
N LEU A 386 32.37 16.17 -29.41
CA LEU A 386 33.67 15.52 -29.56
C LEU A 386 34.86 16.41 -29.10
N MET A 387 35.15 16.43 -27.81
CA MET A 387 36.52 16.61 -27.35
C MET A 387 37.19 15.25 -27.53
N LEU A 388 38.31 15.24 -28.27
CA LEU A 388 39.24 14.11 -28.36
C LEU A 388 39.71 13.74 -26.94
N GLN A 389 38.93 12.90 -26.24
CA GLN A 389 39.39 12.27 -25.02
C GLN A 389 40.49 11.28 -25.41
N LEU A 390 41.68 11.43 -24.80
CA LEU A 390 42.73 10.43 -24.97
C LEU A 390 42.17 9.06 -24.56
N PRO A 391 42.45 7.99 -25.32
CA PRO A 391 41.97 6.66 -24.98
C PRO A 391 42.48 6.28 -23.59
N LEU A 392 41.54 6.01 -22.67
CA LEU A 392 41.89 5.53 -21.35
C LEU A 392 42.41 4.09 -21.46
N ILE A 393 43.34 3.72 -20.58
CA ILE A 393 43.86 2.35 -20.52
C ILE A 393 42.71 1.34 -20.28
N SER A 394 41.70 1.74 -19.51
CA SER A 394 40.47 0.97 -19.32
C SER A 394 39.77 0.65 -20.63
N ASP A 395 39.66 1.64 -21.52
CA ASP A 395 38.96 1.49 -22.80
C ASP A 395 39.74 0.55 -23.70
N CYS A 396 41.06 0.61 -23.68
CA CYS A 396 41.93 -0.31 -24.41
C CYS A 396 41.84 -1.75 -23.88
N LEU A 397 41.68 -1.94 -22.57
CA LEU A 397 41.44 -3.26 -21.96
C LEU A 397 40.07 -3.81 -22.36
N SER A 398 39.01 -3.02 -22.21
CA SER A 398 37.63 -3.43 -22.51
C SER A 398 37.37 -3.62 -24.01
N SER A 399 38.01 -2.82 -24.87
CA SER A 399 38.00 -3.01 -26.32
C SER A 399 38.93 -4.12 -26.79
N GLY A 400 39.75 -4.71 -25.89
CA GLY A 400 40.65 -5.80 -26.20
C GLY A 400 41.83 -5.43 -27.10
N GLN A 401 42.20 -4.14 -27.13
CA GLN A 401 43.45 -3.63 -27.72
C GLN A 401 44.66 -3.97 -26.86
N ILE A 402 44.47 -4.06 -25.54
CA ILE A 402 45.49 -4.45 -24.56
C ILE A 402 44.98 -5.67 -23.81
N SER A 403 45.83 -6.67 -23.64
CA SER A 403 45.51 -7.84 -22.83
C SER A 403 45.64 -7.51 -21.34
N PRO A 404 44.66 -7.91 -20.50
CA PRO A 404 44.74 -7.72 -19.06
C PRO A 404 45.80 -8.63 -18.43
N SER A 405 46.26 -8.26 -17.24
CA SER A 405 47.11 -9.15 -16.44
C SER A 405 46.28 -10.34 -15.93
N PRO A 406 46.70 -11.60 -16.15
CA PRO A 406 45.90 -12.78 -15.80
C PRO A 406 45.44 -12.83 -14.34
N GLU A 407 46.26 -12.29 -13.42
CA GLU A 407 45.98 -12.26 -11.98
C GLU A 407 44.88 -11.26 -11.58
N CYS A 408 44.50 -10.35 -12.48
CA CYS A 408 43.54 -9.28 -12.23
C CYS A 408 42.49 -9.19 -13.34
N ALA A 409 42.18 -10.33 -13.96
CA ALA A 409 41.24 -10.43 -15.08
C ALA A 409 40.14 -11.44 -14.73
N PHE A 410 38.93 -10.93 -14.51
CA PHE A 410 37.78 -11.72 -14.11
C PHE A 410 36.56 -11.38 -14.96
N VAL A 411 35.69 -12.38 -15.13
CA VAL A 411 34.35 -12.21 -15.69
C VAL A 411 33.31 -12.66 -14.67
N LEU A 412 32.17 -11.99 -14.70
CA LEU A 412 31.01 -12.27 -13.88
C LEU A 412 29.95 -12.94 -14.76
N GLU A 413 29.50 -14.13 -14.36
CA GLU A 413 28.50 -14.90 -15.06
C GLU A 413 27.22 -15.05 -14.22
N ASP A 414 26.08 -14.94 -14.88
CA ASP A 414 24.78 -15.37 -14.36
C ASP A 414 24.24 -16.58 -15.16
N GLU A 415 22.99 -16.96 -14.91
CA GLU A 415 22.33 -18.10 -15.58
C GLU A 415 22.20 -17.92 -17.12
N LEU A 416 22.37 -16.70 -17.64
CA LEU A 416 22.27 -16.36 -19.06
C LEU A 416 23.65 -16.19 -19.73
N GLY A 417 24.74 -16.16 -18.96
CA GLY A 417 26.12 -16.06 -19.45
C GLY A 417 26.90 -14.90 -18.82
N THR A 418 27.95 -14.42 -19.51
CA THR A 418 28.76 -13.31 -19.00
C THR A 418 27.93 -12.02 -18.96
N CYS A 419 27.78 -11.46 -17.77
CA CYS A 419 27.01 -10.24 -17.53
C CYS A 419 27.87 -9.09 -16.98
N GLY A 420 29.13 -9.35 -16.62
CA GLY A 420 30.06 -8.32 -16.17
C GLY A 420 31.52 -8.75 -16.29
N TYR A 421 32.43 -7.80 -16.09
CA TYR A 421 33.87 -8.06 -16.13
C TYR A 421 34.65 -7.10 -15.23
N ALA A 422 35.83 -7.52 -14.80
CA ALA A 422 36.82 -6.71 -14.12
C ALA A 422 38.20 -6.99 -14.73
N LEU A 423 38.74 -6.04 -15.48
CA LEU A 423 40.02 -6.16 -16.16
C LEU A 423 41.00 -5.11 -15.63
N ALA A 424 42.21 -5.54 -15.27
CA ALA A 424 43.27 -4.64 -14.82
C ALA A 424 44.66 -5.08 -15.27
N LEU A 425 45.62 -4.18 -15.09
CA LEU A 425 47.04 -4.40 -15.33
C LEU A 425 47.79 -4.31 -14.01
N THR A 426 48.71 -5.24 -13.77
CA THR A 426 49.62 -5.21 -12.62
C THR A 426 50.67 -4.10 -12.74
N ASP A 427 51.03 -3.71 -13.96
CA ASP A 427 51.87 -2.54 -14.24
C ASP A 427 51.31 -1.70 -15.40
N ALA A 428 50.57 -0.65 -15.03
CA ALA A 428 50.02 0.30 -16.00
C ALA A 428 51.10 1.22 -16.63
N LYS A 429 52.28 1.40 -15.99
CA LYS A 429 53.31 2.34 -16.47
C LYS A 429 54.00 1.82 -17.73
N ALA A 430 54.28 0.51 -17.78
CA ALA A 430 54.86 -0.15 -18.95
C ALA A 430 53.98 0.02 -20.22
N VAL A 431 52.66 -0.03 -20.03
CA VAL A 431 51.69 0.09 -21.12
C VAL A 431 51.41 1.54 -21.50
N ALA A 432 51.32 2.45 -20.52
CA ALA A 432 51.14 3.88 -20.74
C ALA A 432 52.29 4.51 -21.58
N ALA A 433 53.51 3.96 -21.46
CA ALA A 433 54.65 4.37 -22.28
C ALA A 433 54.48 4.04 -23.77
N GLY A 434 53.76 2.95 -24.11
CA GLY A 434 53.46 2.56 -25.49
C GLY A 434 52.28 3.32 -26.11
N ILE A 435 51.27 3.69 -25.31
CA ILE A 435 50.10 4.45 -25.79
C ILE A 435 50.48 5.89 -26.16
N LYS A 436 51.46 6.50 -25.47
CA LYS A 436 51.98 7.85 -25.78
C LYS A 436 52.71 7.97 -27.14
N VAL A 437 53.01 6.86 -27.81
CA VAL A 437 53.72 6.87 -29.12
C VAL A 437 52.74 6.86 -30.31
N LEU A 438 51.43 6.72 -30.05
CA LEU A 438 50.39 6.61 -31.07
C LEU A 438 49.42 7.81 -31.14
N VAL A 439 49.72 8.92 -30.44
CA VAL A 439 48.97 10.19 -30.50
C VAL A 439 49.82 11.29 -31.11
#